data_AF-A0A9W3FZJ8-F1
#
_entry.id   AF-A0A9W3FZJ8-F1
#
_cell.length_a   1.000
_cell.length_b   1.000
_cell.length_c   1.000
_cell.angle_alpha   90.00
_cell.angle_beta   90.00
_cell.angle_gamma   90.00
#
_symmetry.space_group_name_H-M   'P 1'
#
loop_
_entity.id
_entity.type
_entity.pdbx_description
1 polymer ?
#
loop_
_entity_poly.entity_id
_entity_poly.type
_entity_poly.pdbx_seq_one_letter_code
_entity_poly.pdbx_strand_id
1 'polypeptide(L)'
;MEHAAASASIPRPGAPSRAIENVLPRAKDWLPGVPGGAPAWATSLETELPSDLELSEEQRLQVCKEMVDLQIRTHHLQEQHEAEIFELKSEVLWLESRVLELELHGEQAAPAEANAGHCQALTQELGCKAWVQGQSDHHRHQAQPKDIPTPKKQQQKLGNSLQGEVKQVLEEQRAQQQALEMRVAALGQQLQGAQEEARKAGQRLAAQAMVLSACQGQLSQAEAENARLQLQLKKLNEEYTIRLQHCARVVTEHADGGGQTPAATVLRRFLETTLEDIRAAYHSREQQLAQAARAYRKRLADLSRRHEELLAAHRGLEAASWAQINQKLQDFSRGTQAELERERAQLLVRATMAEEQLSELQEYVDQHLGRYKQEILRLRKLVGSGNPWKVGTTPPVKPQRPRTRSR
;
A
#
# COMPACT_ATOMS: atom_id res chain seq x y z
N MET A 1 -108.89 40.09 -31.34
CA MET A 1 -108.44 38.70 -31.16
C MET A 1 -106.92 38.71 -31.23
N GLU A 2 -106.35 38.57 -30.03
CA GLU A 2 -105.00 38.23 -29.58
C GLU A 2 -103.75 38.64 -30.41
N HIS A 3 -102.95 39.49 -29.78
CA HIS A 3 -101.58 39.82 -30.12
C HIS A 3 -100.59 38.93 -29.35
N ALA A 4 -99.58 38.44 -30.09
CA ALA A 4 -98.17 38.19 -29.74
C ALA A 4 -97.76 37.89 -28.27
N ALA A 5 -97.18 36.70 -28.07
CA ALA A 5 -96.19 36.44 -27.02
C ALA A 5 -95.17 35.33 -27.41
N ALA A 6 -93.90 35.64 -27.18
CA ALA A 6 -92.78 34.79 -26.72
C ALA A 6 -92.37 33.48 -27.46
N SER A 7 -91.13 33.43 -27.95
CA SER A 7 -90.00 32.71 -27.28
C SER A 7 -88.85 32.36 -28.24
N ALA A 8 -87.63 32.51 -27.73
CA ALA A 8 -86.35 32.26 -28.39
C ALA A 8 -86.02 30.76 -28.53
N SER A 9 -85.32 30.40 -29.61
CA SER A 9 -84.70 29.08 -29.80
C SER A 9 -83.18 29.13 -29.68
N ILE A 10 -82.67 28.27 -28.81
CA ILE A 10 -81.27 27.91 -28.55
C ILE A 10 -80.75 26.94 -29.65
N PRO A 11 -79.44 26.93 -29.93
CA PRO A 11 -78.79 25.66 -30.29
C PRO A 11 -77.62 25.29 -29.36
N ARG A 12 -77.65 24.03 -28.90
CA ARG A 12 -76.54 23.24 -28.31
C ARG A 12 -75.57 22.78 -29.42
N PRO A 13 -74.29 22.52 -29.11
CA PRO A 13 -73.78 21.13 -28.91
C PRO A 13 -72.73 21.06 -27.76
N GLY A 14 -72.44 19.98 -27.03
CA GLY A 14 -72.22 18.58 -27.38
C GLY A 14 -70.74 18.21 -27.09
N ALA A 15 -70.45 17.51 -25.98
CA ALA A 15 -69.15 16.84 -25.69
C ALA A 15 -69.17 15.38 -26.26
N PRO A 16 -68.08 14.57 -26.30
CA PRO A 16 -66.70 14.74 -25.78
C PRO A 16 -65.56 14.40 -26.79
N SER A 17 -64.36 14.96 -26.60
CA SER A 17 -63.18 14.63 -27.41
C SER A 17 -62.42 13.41 -26.86
N ARG A 18 -62.37 12.36 -27.68
CA ARG A 18 -61.51 11.17 -27.55
C ARG A 18 -60.04 11.53 -27.74
N ALA A 19 -59.20 10.87 -26.93
CA ALA A 19 -57.87 10.36 -27.21
C ALA A 19 -57.03 11.05 -28.30
N ILE A 20 -55.96 11.75 -27.89
CA ILE A 20 -54.79 11.96 -28.74
C ILE A 20 -53.59 11.29 -28.08
N GLU A 21 -52.92 10.53 -28.92
CA GLU A 21 -51.92 9.53 -28.67
C GLU A 21 -50.63 10.06 -28.05
N ASN A 22 -50.06 9.19 -27.22
CA ASN A 22 -48.67 9.23 -26.81
C ASN A 22 -47.75 9.12 -28.03
N VAL A 23 -46.87 10.10 -28.25
CA VAL A 23 -45.63 9.88 -29.00
C VAL A 23 -44.48 10.59 -28.28
N LEU A 24 -43.69 9.80 -27.56
CA LEU A 24 -42.33 10.11 -27.12
C LEU A 24 -41.42 10.36 -28.33
N PRO A 25 -40.52 11.36 -28.30
CA PRO A 25 -39.32 11.31 -29.12
C PRO A 25 -38.33 10.35 -28.48
N ARG A 26 -38.09 9.26 -29.20
CA ARG A 26 -37.18 8.17 -28.93
C ARG A 26 -35.74 8.68 -28.83
N ALA A 27 -35.12 8.51 -27.67
CA ALA A 27 -33.68 8.64 -27.48
C ALA A 27 -32.96 7.51 -28.25
N LYS A 28 -32.23 7.87 -29.30
CA LYS A 28 -31.03 7.20 -29.86
C LYS A 28 -30.68 7.92 -31.14
N ASP A 29 -29.56 8.64 -31.12
CA ASP A 29 -28.62 8.82 -32.23
C ASP A 29 -27.39 9.57 -31.68
N TRP A 30 -26.45 8.81 -31.12
CA TRP A 30 -25.11 9.29 -30.78
C TRP A 30 -24.12 8.83 -31.87
N LEU A 31 -23.74 9.78 -32.76
CA LEU A 31 -22.42 10.00 -33.43
C LEU A 31 -21.87 8.93 -34.43
N PRO A 32 -20.94 9.27 -35.38
CA PRO A 32 -20.00 10.41 -35.40
C PRO A 32 -19.80 11.14 -36.76
N GLY A 33 -19.25 12.37 -36.71
CA GLY A 33 -18.69 13.07 -37.87
C GLY A 33 -18.34 14.55 -37.60
N VAL A 34 -17.06 14.84 -37.43
CA VAL A 34 -16.42 16.18 -37.46
C VAL A 34 -15.56 16.18 -38.74
N PRO A 35 -15.36 17.27 -39.54
CA PRO A 35 -15.06 18.63 -39.09
C PRO A 35 -15.66 19.81 -39.89
N GLY A 36 -15.59 21.01 -39.29
CA GLY A 36 -15.37 22.24 -40.05
C GLY A 36 -16.35 23.38 -39.77
N GLY A 37 -15.93 24.33 -38.95
CA GLY A 37 -16.61 25.62 -38.77
C GLY A 37 -16.60 26.08 -37.33
N ALA A 38 -15.75 27.07 -37.02
CA ALA A 38 -15.66 27.71 -35.71
C ALA A 38 -17.05 28.20 -35.24
N PRO A 39 -17.53 27.79 -34.04
CA PRO A 39 -18.81 28.27 -33.56
C PRO A 39 -18.67 29.62 -32.84
N ALA A 40 -19.73 30.42 -32.94
CA ALA A 40 -19.91 31.78 -32.47
C ALA A 40 -19.91 31.97 -30.93
N TRP A 41 -19.14 31.18 -30.17
CA TRP A 41 -19.03 31.30 -28.71
C TRP A 41 -18.00 32.34 -28.25
N ALA A 42 -17.29 32.99 -29.18
CA ALA A 42 -16.27 34.00 -28.88
C ALA A 42 -16.79 35.43 -28.64
N THR A 43 -18.10 35.67 -28.60
CA THR A 43 -18.68 37.03 -28.44
C THR A 43 -19.69 37.18 -27.30
N SER A 44 -19.73 36.25 -26.33
CA SER A 44 -20.67 36.36 -25.19
C SER A 44 -19.98 36.27 -23.81
N LEU A 45 -18.68 36.55 -23.77
CA LEU A 45 -17.89 36.65 -22.55
C LEU A 45 -17.73 38.11 -22.15
N GLU A 46 -18.83 38.84 -22.00
CA GLU A 46 -18.87 40.14 -21.34
C GLU A 46 -20.33 40.43 -20.98
N THR A 47 -20.60 40.79 -19.72
CA THR A 47 -21.92 41.13 -19.12
C THR A 47 -22.92 39.95 -19.07
N GLU A 48 -23.30 39.34 -17.94
CA GLU A 48 -23.42 39.81 -16.56
C GLU A 48 -23.28 38.62 -15.58
N LEU A 49 -22.42 38.77 -14.57
CA LEU A 49 -22.40 37.91 -13.38
C LEU A 49 -23.66 38.16 -12.54
N PRO A 50 -24.34 37.13 -12.00
CA PRO A 50 -25.40 37.32 -11.01
C PRO A 50 -24.82 37.43 -9.58
N SER A 51 -25.01 38.61 -8.98
CA SER A 51 -24.61 38.98 -7.61
C SER A 51 -25.58 38.46 -6.56
N ASP A 52 -25.47 37.19 -6.13
CA ASP A 52 -26.20 36.73 -4.92
C ASP A 52 -25.56 35.54 -4.18
N LEU A 53 -24.24 35.38 -4.31
CA LEU A 53 -23.43 34.63 -3.35
C LEU A 53 -22.31 35.53 -2.81
N GLU A 54 -22.68 36.72 -2.32
CA GLU A 54 -21.76 37.63 -1.66
C GLU A 54 -21.42 37.09 -0.27
N LEU A 55 -20.59 36.04 -0.22
CA LEU A 55 -19.56 36.00 0.82
C LEU A 55 -18.90 37.39 0.75
N SER A 56 -18.88 38.14 1.87
CA SER A 56 -18.16 39.43 1.92
C SER A 56 -16.81 39.24 1.23
N GLU A 57 -16.35 40.21 0.45
CA GLU A 57 -15.05 40.12 -0.22
C GLU A 57 -13.95 39.68 0.77
N GLU A 58 -14.08 40.08 2.04
CA GLU A 58 -13.25 39.62 3.15
C GLU A 58 -13.33 38.12 3.43
N GLN A 59 -14.51 37.51 3.42
CA GLN A 59 -14.68 36.07 3.59
C GLN A 59 -14.11 35.30 2.39
N ARG A 60 -14.27 35.80 1.16
CA ARG A 60 -13.67 35.18 -0.03
C ARG A 60 -12.14 35.26 0.01
N LEU A 61 -11.60 36.43 0.35
CA LEU A 61 -10.16 36.61 0.53
C LEU A 61 -9.62 35.77 1.69
N GLN A 62 -10.39 35.60 2.75
CA GLN A 62 -10.03 34.74 3.88
C GLN A 62 -9.95 33.26 3.47
N VAL A 63 -10.94 32.75 2.74
CA VAL A 63 -10.91 31.37 2.22
C VAL A 63 -9.77 31.18 1.22
N CYS A 64 -9.52 32.15 0.34
CA CYS A 64 -8.39 32.10 -0.59
C CYS A 64 -7.05 32.12 0.15
N LYS A 65 -6.90 32.93 1.20
CA LYS A 65 -5.72 32.98 2.05
C LYS A 65 -5.50 31.65 2.76
N GLU A 66 -6.53 31.08 3.38
CA GLU A 66 -6.44 29.79 4.07
C GLU A 66 -6.08 28.66 3.12
N MET A 67 -6.61 28.67 1.89
CA MET A 67 -6.26 27.69 0.86
C MET A 67 -4.79 27.81 0.44
N VAL A 68 -4.30 29.04 0.22
CA VAL A 68 -2.88 29.28 -0.10
C VAL A 68 -1.99 28.90 1.07
N ASP A 69 -2.37 29.24 2.31
CA ASP A 69 -1.63 28.87 3.51
C ASP A 69 -1.57 27.34 3.68
N LEU A 70 -2.68 26.64 3.41
CA LEU A 70 -2.70 25.17 3.41
C LEU A 70 -1.80 24.60 2.31
N GLN A 71 -1.81 25.16 1.11
CA GLN A 71 -0.90 24.74 0.02
C GLN A 71 0.56 24.94 0.39
N ILE A 72 0.91 26.08 1.00
CA ILE A 72 2.28 26.36 1.47
C ILE A 72 2.67 25.36 2.56
N ARG A 73 1.81 25.10 3.56
CA ARG A 73 2.08 24.11 4.62
C ARG A 73 2.25 22.69 4.06
N THR A 74 1.46 22.34 3.04
CA THR A 74 1.54 21.02 2.41
C THR A 74 2.85 20.87 1.64
N HIS A 75 3.27 21.90 0.89
CA HIS A 75 4.57 21.92 0.23
C HIS A 75 5.72 21.87 1.24
N HIS A 76 5.64 22.64 2.33
CA HIS A 76 6.68 22.63 3.35
C HIS A 76 6.82 21.28 4.05
N LEU A 77 5.70 20.61 4.34
CA LEU A 77 5.71 19.26 4.90
C LEU A 77 6.27 18.23 3.91
N GLN A 78 5.98 18.37 2.61
CA GLN A 78 6.59 17.55 1.56
C GLN A 78 8.11 17.76 1.49
N GLU A 79 8.59 19.01 1.52
CA GLU A 79 10.01 19.33 1.56
C GLU A 79 10.70 18.72 2.79
N GLN A 80 10.05 18.75 3.96
CA GLN A 80 10.55 18.09 5.18
C GLN A 80 10.68 16.58 4.99
N HIS A 81 9.64 15.92 4.47
CA HIS A 81 9.70 14.48 4.22
C HIS A 81 10.75 14.12 3.16
N GLU A 82 10.93 14.93 2.12
CA GLU A 82 11.99 14.71 1.13
C GLU A 82 13.39 14.87 1.74
N ALA A 83 13.58 15.83 2.65
CA ALA A 83 14.81 16.02 3.39
C ALA A 83 15.10 14.84 4.33
N GLU A 84 14.11 14.38 5.11
CA GLU A 84 14.23 13.19 5.97
C GLU A 84 14.57 11.93 5.15
N ILE A 85 13.93 11.74 3.99
CA ILE A 85 14.25 10.64 3.08
C ILE A 85 15.68 10.74 2.57
N PHE A 86 16.16 11.95 2.26
CA PHE A 86 17.53 12.17 1.81
C PHE A 86 18.56 11.88 2.92
N GLU A 87 18.29 12.31 4.16
CA GLU A 87 19.12 12.01 5.32
C GLU A 87 19.19 10.51 5.58
N LEU A 88 18.04 9.83 5.64
CA LEU A 88 17.98 8.37 5.81
C LEU A 88 18.70 7.62 4.68
N LYS A 89 18.56 8.07 3.42
CA LYS A 89 19.33 7.48 2.31
C LYS A 89 20.82 7.67 2.48
N SER A 90 21.26 8.83 2.97
CA SER A 90 22.67 9.11 3.22
C SER A 90 23.22 8.27 4.37
N GLU A 91 22.44 8.09 5.45
CA GLU A 91 22.77 7.19 6.55
C GLU A 91 22.85 5.73 6.12
N VAL A 92 21.89 5.27 5.31
CA VAL A 92 21.91 3.92 4.73
C VAL A 92 23.17 3.72 3.89
N LEU A 93 23.51 4.65 3.00
CA LEU A 93 24.75 4.55 2.21
C LEU A 93 26.01 4.55 3.09
N TRP A 94 26.02 5.32 4.17
CA TRP A 94 27.12 5.31 5.14
C TRP A 94 27.23 3.97 5.87
N LEU A 95 26.11 3.42 6.33
CA LEU A 95 26.05 2.12 6.98
C LEU A 95 26.42 0.98 6.04
N GLU A 96 25.96 1.02 4.78
CA GLU A 96 26.34 0.06 3.74
C GLU A 96 27.85 0.11 3.49
N SER A 97 28.43 1.31 3.36
CA SER A 97 29.88 1.49 3.22
C SER A 97 30.62 0.92 4.43
N ARG A 98 30.12 1.16 5.65
CA ARG A 98 30.70 0.62 6.88
C ARG A 98 30.59 -0.90 6.97
N VAL A 99 29.47 -1.48 6.57
CA VAL A 99 29.28 -2.94 6.55
C VAL A 99 30.23 -3.57 5.53
N LEU A 100 30.37 -2.99 4.33
CA LEU A 100 31.33 -3.45 3.33
C LEU A 100 32.78 -3.39 3.86
N GLU A 101 33.17 -2.33 4.56
CA GLU A 101 34.48 -2.24 5.24
C GLU A 101 34.66 -3.36 6.28
N LEU A 102 33.63 -3.61 7.10
CA LEU A 102 33.66 -4.64 8.14
C LEU A 102 33.66 -6.06 7.55
N GLU A 103 32.99 -6.30 6.43
CA GLU A 103 33.03 -7.57 5.70
C GLU A 103 34.42 -7.82 5.11
N LEU A 104 35.02 -6.79 4.47
CA LEU A 104 36.40 -6.83 3.96
C LEU A 104 37.44 -7.07 5.06
N HIS A 105 37.24 -6.48 6.24
CA HIS A 105 38.11 -6.71 7.39
C HIS A 105 37.81 -8.02 8.13
N GLY A 106 36.57 -8.50 8.13
CA GLY A 106 36.17 -9.80 8.69
C GLY A 106 36.81 -10.97 7.94
N GLU A 107 37.00 -10.84 6.63
CA GLU A 107 37.78 -11.80 5.83
C GLU A 107 39.30 -11.71 6.10
N GLN A 108 39.81 -10.55 6.53
CA GLN A 108 41.19 -10.38 6.97
C GLN A 108 41.42 -10.76 8.45
N ALA A 109 40.36 -10.91 9.25
CA ALA A 109 40.39 -11.10 10.71
C ALA A 109 39.95 -12.51 11.16
N ALA A 110 40.14 -13.54 10.34
CA ALA A 110 40.39 -14.91 10.82
C ALA A 110 41.92 -15.10 10.98
N PRO A 111 42.41 -15.75 12.06
CA PRO A 111 43.57 -15.28 12.80
C PRO A 111 44.89 -15.47 12.05
N ALA A 112 45.45 -14.35 11.59
CA ALA A 112 46.88 -14.18 11.36
C ALA A 112 47.53 -13.37 12.51
N GLU A 113 47.07 -13.54 13.75
CA GLU A 113 47.80 -13.13 14.94
C GLU A 113 48.61 -14.30 15.50
N ALA A 114 49.58 -14.74 14.70
CA ALA A 114 50.74 -15.51 15.18
C ALA A 114 51.89 -15.33 14.18
N ASN A 115 52.48 -14.13 14.17
CA ASN A 115 53.86 -13.78 13.76
C ASN A 115 53.94 -12.45 13.00
N ALA A 116 53.64 -11.33 13.68
CA ALA A 116 54.33 -10.09 13.40
C ALA A 116 55.64 -10.08 14.21
N GLY A 117 56.65 -10.79 13.69
CA GLY A 117 57.94 -10.91 14.34
C GLY A 117 58.93 -11.66 13.48
N HIS A 118 59.63 -10.91 12.62
CA HIS A 118 60.87 -11.25 11.91
C HIS A 118 60.78 -11.69 10.43
N CYS A 119 61.61 -10.97 9.65
CA CYS A 119 62.14 -11.29 8.33
C CYS A 119 61.33 -10.84 7.12
N GLN A 120 61.22 -9.51 7.04
CA GLN A 120 61.30 -8.73 5.81
C GLN A 120 62.61 -9.06 5.04
N ALA A 121 62.54 -9.91 4.00
CA ALA A 121 63.56 -9.97 2.96
C ALA A 121 63.11 -10.79 1.73
N LEU A 122 63.04 -10.09 0.60
CA LEU A 122 63.33 -10.56 -0.76
C LEU A 122 62.33 -11.52 -1.43
N THR A 123 61.37 -10.91 -2.13
CA THR A 123 60.85 -11.46 -3.39
C THR A 123 60.65 -10.35 -4.41
N GLN A 124 61.76 -9.95 -5.04
CA GLN A 124 61.76 -9.41 -6.39
C GLN A 124 63.18 -9.55 -6.93
N GLU A 125 63.38 -10.51 -7.84
CA GLU A 125 63.96 -10.23 -9.16
C GLU A 125 64.02 -11.52 -10.00
N LEU A 126 63.13 -11.55 -10.99
CA LEU A 126 63.32 -12.29 -12.22
C LEU A 126 64.43 -11.59 -13.01
N GLY A 127 65.48 -12.31 -13.39
CA GLY A 127 66.54 -11.79 -14.25
C GLY A 127 67.41 -12.90 -14.83
N CYS A 128 67.27 -13.13 -16.13
CA CYS A 128 67.83 -14.22 -16.92
C CYS A 128 69.36 -14.39 -16.90
N LYS A 129 69.79 -15.58 -17.36
CA LYS A 129 71.04 -15.99 -18.08
C LYS A 129 71.79 -17.08 -17.31
N ALA A 130 72.46 -18.08 -17.88
CA ALA A 130 72.60 -18.63 -19.23
C ALA A 130 73.38 -19.96 -19.07
N TRP A 131 73.02 -20.97 -19.86
CA TRP A 131 73.83 -22.03 -20.50
C TRP A 131 74.99 -22.79 -19.79
N VAL A 132 75.11 -24.05 -20.27
CA VAL A 132 76.28 -24.97 -20.29
C VAL A 132 76.38 -25.88 -19.05
N GLN A 133 75.87 -27.11 -19.08
CA GLN A 133 76.40 -28.33 -19.75
C GLN A 133 77.76 -28.80 -19.20
N GLY A 134 77.77 -29.94 -18.52
CA GLY A 134 79.00 -30.69 -18.27
C GLY A 134 78.85 -31.74 -17.17
N GLN A 135 78.66 -33.01 -17.59
CA GLN A 135 79.37 -34.23 -17.13
C GLN A 135 79.29 -34.58 -15.62
N SER A 136 79.17 -35.81 -15.12
CA SER A 136 79.29 -37.18 -15.62
C SER A 136 78.93 -38.10 -14.43
N ASP A 137 78.27 -39.24 -14.72
CA ASP A 137 78.45 -40.60 -14.15
C ASP A 137 78.94 -40.80 -12.69
N HIS A 138 78.42 -41.68 -11.82
CA HIS A 138 77.67 -42.94 -11.97
C HIS A 138 77.18 -43.41 -10.57
N HIS A 139 76.04 -44.14 -10.57
CA HIS A 139 75.61 -45.23 -9.67
C HIS A 139 75.26 -44.96 -8.19
N ARG A 140 74.01 -45.27 -7.78
CA ARG A 140 73.76 -46.18 -6.63
C ARG A 140 72.31 -46.71 -6.52
N HIS A 141 72.22 -48.03 -6.60
CA HIS A 141 71.25 -49.01 -6.07
C HIS A 141 69.79 -48.63 -5.74
N GLN A 142 68.90 -49.37 -6.42
CA GLN A 142 67.59 -49.77 -5.94
C GLN A 142 67.65 -50.37 -4.52
N ALA A 143 66.76 -49.91 -3.64
CA ALA A 143 66.30 -50.64 -2.48
C ALA A 143 64.78 -50.40 -2.33
N GLN A 144 64.02 -51.48 -2.19
CA GLN A 144 62.57 -51.47 -2.03
C GLN A 144 62.14 -50.86 -0.69
N PRO A 145 60.97 -50.19 -0.61
CA PRO A 145 60.31 -49.91 0.67
C PRO A 145 59.32 -51.04 1.00
N LYS A 146 59.59 -51.77 2.08
CA LYS A 146 58.59 -52.64 2.73
C LYS A 146 57.77 -51.84 3.72
N ASP A 147 56.46 -51.92 3.51
CA ASP A 147 55.35 -51.96 4.48
C ASP A 147 55.21 -50.80 5.49
N ILE A 148 54.51 -49.75 5.05
CA ILE A 148 53.69 -48.89 5.92
C ILE A 148 52.21 -49.25 5.62
N PRO A 149 51.33 -49.47 6.63
CA PRO A 149 49.92 -49.74 6.39
C PRO A 149 49.23 -48.53 5.73
N THR A 150 48.38 -48.79 4.74
CA THR A 150 47.70 -47.79 3.92
C THR A 150 46.55 -47.06 4.67
N PRO A 151 46.43 -45.71 4.60
CA PRO A 151 45.28 -44.97 5.10
C PRO A 151 44.15 -44.80 4.03
N LYS A 152 44.16 -45.59 2.95
CA LYS A 152 43.28 -45.38 1.78
C LYS A 152 41.79 -45.58 2.08
N LYS A 153 41.42 -46.46 3.02
CA LYS A 153 40.00 -46.73 3.35
C LYS A 153 39.33 -45.60 4.16
N GLN A 154 40.09 -44.81 4.92
CA GLN A 154 39.53 -43.66 5.66
C GLN A 154 39.44 -42.41 4.78
N GLN A 155 40.45 -42.14 3.93
CA GLN A 155 40.41 -41.02 2.98
C GLN A 155 39.27 -41.14 1.96
N GLN A 156 39.01 -42.35 1.45
CA GLN A 156 37.92 -42.57 0.49
C GLN A 156 36.53 -42.47 1.15
N LYS A 157 36.42 -42.86 2.43
CA LYS A 157 35.16 -42.76 3.19
C LYS A 157 34.86 -41.31 3.58
N LEU A 158 35.88 -40.55 3.99
CA LEU A 158 35.79 -39.11 4.25
C LEU A 158 35.49 -38.32 2.97
N GLY A 159 36.14 -38.65 1.85
CA GLY A 159 35.87 -38.01 0.55
C GLY A 159 34.43 -38.23 0.07
N ASN A 160 33.90 -39.45 0.25
CA ASN A 160 32.52 -39.75 -0.12
C ASN A 160 31.48 -39.07 0.81
N SER A 161 31.79 -38.90 2.11
CA SER A 161 30.94 -38.16 3.07
C SER A 161 30.89 -36.68 2.75
N LEU A 162 32.06 -36.04 2.56
CA LEU A 162 32.17 -34.63 2.21
C LEU A 162 31.50 -34.33 0.86
N GLN A 163 31.63 -35.23 -0.11
CA GLN A 163 30.96 -35.08 -1.41
C GLN A 163 29.43 -35.26 -1.31
N GLY A 164 28.93 -36.01 -0.33
CA GLY A 164 27.50 -36.10 -0.01
C GLY A 164 26.98 -34.83 0.67
N GLU A 165 27.74 -34.29 1.62
CA GLU A 165 27.42 -33.04 2.33
C GLU A 165 27.39 -31.85 1.37
N VAL A 166 28.37 -31.72 0.47
CA VAL A 166 28.39 -30.64 -0.54
C VAL A 166 27.18 -30.74 -1.49
N LYS A 167 26.75 -31.95 -1.85
CA LYS A 167 25.54 -32.15 -2.67
C LYS A 167 24.27 -31.78 -1.90
N GLN A 168 24.17 -32.15 -0.63
CA GLN A 168 23.06 -31.74 0.24
C GLN A 168 22.98 -30.22 0.37
N VAL A 169 24.10 -29.54 0.64
CA VAL A 169 24.12 -28.07 0.76
C VAL A 169 23.72 -27.38 -0.56
N LEU A 170 24.15 -27.91 -1.71
CA LEU A 170 23.72 -27.40 -3.03
C LEU A 170 22.22 -27.59 -3.27
N GLU A 171 21.66 -28.72 -2.86
CA GLU A 171 20.23 -29.01 -2.96
C GLU A 171 19.41 -28.11 -2.02
N GLU A 172 19.90 -27.87 -0.80
CA GLU A 172 19.31 -26.95 0.18
C GLU A 172 19.34 -25.51 -0.33
N GLN A 173 20.48 -25.04 -0.86
CA GLN A 173 20.58 -23.72 -1.48
C GLN A 173 19.63 -23.58 -2.68
N ARG A 174 19.50 -24.61 -3.51
CA ARG A 174 18.56 -24.62 -4.65
C ARG A 174 17.10 -24.59 -4.18
N ALA A 175 16.75 -25.34 -3.14
CA ALA A 175 15.41 -25.32 -2.56
C ALA A 175 15.09 -23.96 -1.92
N GLN A 176 16.06 -23.35 -1.23
CA GLN A 176 15.95 -21.99 -0.69
C GLN A 176 15.74 -20.97 -1.82
N GLN A 177 16.51 -21.08 -2.91
CA GLN A 177 16.37 -20.19 -4.07
C GLN A 177 14.98 -20.32 -4.72
N GLN A 178 14.48 -21.54 -4.91
CA GLN A 178 13.13 -21.77 -5.41
C GLN A 178 12.04 -21.24 -4.46
N ALA A 179 12.22 -21.39 -3.15
CA ALA A 179 11.29 -20.84 -2.17
C ALA A 179 11.24 -19.30 -2.21
N LEU A 180 12.40 -18.65 -2.37
CA LEU A 180 12.49 -17.20 -2.55
C LEU A 180 11.83 -16.77 -3.86
N GLU A 181 12.09 -17.47 -4.97
CA GLU A 181 11.45 -17.19 -6.26
C GLU A 181 9.92 -17.32 -6.17
N MET A 182 9.40 -18.37 -5.54
CA MET A 182 7.96 -18.51 -5.31
C MET A 182 7.39 -17.38 -4.44
N ARG A 183 8.13 -16.95 -3.41
CA ARG A 183 7.71 -15.86 -2.53
C ARG A 183 7.69 -14.51 -3.26
N VAL A 184 8.69 -14.24 -4.10
CA VAL A 184 8.74 -13.06 -4.97
C VAL A 184 7.58 -13.08 -5.97
N ALA A 185 7.29 -14.23 -6.59
CA ALA A 185 6.16 -14.38 -7.50
C ALA A 185 4.80 -14.14 -6.79
N ALA A 186 4.62 -14.67 -5.58
CA ALA A 186 3.42 -14.45 -4.79
C ALA A 186 3.24 -12.96 -4.40
N LEU A 187 4.32 -12.29 -3.98
CA LEU A 187 4.30 -10.86 -3.70
C LEU A 187 4.01 -10.03 -4.96
N GLY A 188 4.54 -10.43 -6.12
CA GLY A 188 4.25 -9.81 -7.40
C GLY A 188 2.76 -9.87 -7.77
N GLN A 189 2.13 -11.03 -7.57
CA GLN A 189 0.68 -11.20 -7.79
C GLN A 189 -0.16 -10.34 -6.82
N GLN A 190 0.23 -10.28 -5.55
CA GLN A 190 -0.45 -9.44 -4.55
C GLN A 190 -0.35 -7.94 -4.89
N LEU A 191 0.84 -7.49 -5.28
CA LEU A 191 1.06 -6.10 -5.69
C LEU A 191 0.21 -5.76 -6.92
N GLN A 192 0.16 -6.66 -7.91
CA GLN A 192 -0.66 -6.45 -9.11
C GLN A 192 -2.16 -6.39 -8.77
N GLY A 193 -2.64 -7.29 -7.91
CA GLY A 193 -4.03 -7.25 -7.42
C GLY A 193 -4.36 -5.94 -6.71
N ALA A 194 -3.50 -5.49 -5.80
CA ALA A 194 -3.66 -4.22 -5.11
C ALA A 194 -3.67 -3.02 -6.07
N GLN A 195 -2.82 -3.04 -7.10
CA GLN A 195 -2.80 -1.99 -8.13
C GLN A 195 -4.09 -1.98 -8.97
N GLU A 196 -4.63 -3.14 -9.34
CA GLU A 196 -5.89 -3.23 -10.06
C GLU A 196 -7.08 -2.75 -9.23
N GLU A 197 -7.11 -3.08 -7.95
CA GLU A 197 -8.12 -2.58 -7.00
C GLU A 197 -8.02 -1.06 -6.84
N ALA A 198 -6.81 -0.52 -6.69
CA ALA A 198 -6.58 0.92 -6.64
C ALA A 198 -7.04 1.62 -7.93
N ARG A 199 -6.77 1.04 -9.11
CA ARG A 199 -7.27 1.55 -10.40
C ARG A 199 -8.80 1.54 -10.46
N LYS A 200 -9.44 0.43 -10.05
CA LYS A 200 -10.91 0.32 -10.02
C LYS A 200 -11.52 1.33 -9.04
N ALA A 201 -10.90 1.55 -7.87
CA ALA A 201 -11.32 2.56 -6.91
C ALA A 201 -11.19 3.98 -7.51
N GLY A 202 -10.07 4.29 -8.17
CA GLY A 202 -9.86 5.57 -8.86
C GLY A 202 -10.91 5.82 -9.95
N GLN A 203 -11.25 4.81 -10.76
CA GLN A 203 -12.33 4.90 -11.75
C GLN A 203 -13.70 5.17 -11.11
N ARG A 204 -14.01 4.53 -9.97
CA ARG A 204 -15.25 4.78 -9.22
C ARG A 204 -15.31 6.21 -8.69
N LEU A 205 -14.21 6.72 -8.13
CA LEU A 205 -14.12 8.10 -7.66
C LEU A 205 -14.30 9.09 -8.82
N ALA A 206 -13.66 8.85 -9.96
CA ALA A 206 -13.84 9.70 -11.15
C ALA A 206 -15.30 9.68 -11.65
N ALA A 207 -15.94 8.52 -11.67
CA ALA A 207 -17.37 8.41 -12.04
C ALA A 207 -18.27 9.18 -11.06
N GLN A 208 -18.01 9.08 -9.75
CA GLN A 208 -18.74 9.84 -8.74
C GLN A 208 -18.52 11.35 -8.88
N ALA A 209 -17.28 11.79 -9.13
CA ALA A 209 -16.95 13.20 -9.37
C ALA A 209 -17.72 13.77 -10.59
N MET A 210 -17.81 13.01 -11.67
CA MET A 210 -18.61 13.41 -12.84
C MET A 210 -20.09 13.56 -12.48
N VAL A 211 -20.68 12.61 -11.73
CA VAL A 211 -22.08 12.72 -11.29
C VAL A 211 -22.29 13.94 -10.39
N LEU A 212 -21.39 14.22 -9.45
CA LEU A 212 -21.48 15.39 -8.58
C LEU A 212 -21.43 16.70 -9.38
N SER A 213 -20.53 16.80 -10.36
CA SER A 213 -20.46 17.98 -11.24
C SER A 213 -21.74 18.19 -12.06
N ALA A 214 -22.33 17.10 -12.58
CA ALA A 214 -23.60 17.18 -13.29
C ALA A 214 -24.75 17.62 -12.37
N CYS A 215 -24.81 17.09 -11.14
CA CYS A 215 -25.78 17.53 -10.14
C CYS A 215 -25.59 19.01 -9.75
N GLN A 216 -24.36 19.48 -9.62
CA GLN A 216 -24.05 20.88 -9.32
C GLN A 216 -24.46 21.82 -10.46
N GLY A 217 -24.25 21.42 -11.71
CA GLY A 217 -24.75 22.16 -12.88
C GLY A 217 -26.28 22.24 -12.91
N GLN A 218 -26.97 21.14 -12.62
CA GLN A 218 -28.44 21.11 -12.52
C GLN A 218 -28.98 22.00 -11.39
N LEU A 219 -28.30 22.03 -10.24
CA LEU A 219 -28.67 22.92 -9.14
C LEU A 219 -28.56 24.39 -9.57
N SER A 220 -27.42 24.77 -10.16
CA SER A 220 -27.17 26.13 -10.64
C SER A 220 -28.20 26.57 -11.70
N GLN A 221 -28.58 25.66 -12.60
CA GLN A 221 -29.63 25.91 -13.58
C GLN A 221 -31.00 26.14 -12.91
N ALA A 222 -31.37 25.29 -11.96
CA ALA A 222 -32.64 25.43 -11.24
C ALA A 222 -32.69 26.74 -10.42
N GLU A 223 -31.57 27.17 -9.86
CA GLU A 223 -31.43 28.46 -9.15
C GLU A 223 -31.65 29.65 -10.11
N ALA A 224 -31.05 29.62 -11.31
CA ALA A 224 -31.25 30.66 -12.32
C ALA A 224 -32.71 30.73 -12.81
N GLU A 225 -33.37 29.59 -13.01
CA GLU A 225 -34.79 29.51 -13.35
C GLU A 225 -35.67 30.09 -12.23
N ASN A 226 -35.34 29.80 -10.97
CA ASN A 226 -36.05 30.37 -9.82
C ASN A 226 -35.91 31.89 -9.77
N ALA A 227 -34.70 32.44 -9.94
CA ALA A 227 -34.46 33.88 -10.01
C ALA A 227 -35.28 34.54 -11.14
N ARG A 228 -35.33 33.90 -12.31
CA ARG A 228 -36.14 34.39 -13.45
C ARG A 228 -37.63 34.42 -13.12
N LEU A 229 -38.17 33.37 -12.51
CA LEU A 229 -39.57 33.31 -12.09
C LEU A 229 -39.89 34.35 -11.00
N GLN A 230 -38.97 34.58 -10.06
CA GLN A 230 -39.12 35.62 -9.04
C GLN A 230 -39.20 37.01 -9.66
N LEU A 231 -38.40 37.30 -10.68
CA LEU A 231 -38.46 38.58 -11.40
C LEU A 231 -39.80 38.75 -12.14
N GLN A 232 -40.31 37.70 -12.77
CA GLN A 232 -41.62 37.74 -13.44
C GLN A 232 -42.75 38.01 -12.43
N LEU A 233 -42.69 37.41 -11.24
CA LEU A 233 -43.65 37.68 -10.17
C LEU A 233 -43.60 39.14 -9.70
N LYS A 234 -42.40 39.73 -9.56
CA LYS A 234 -42.26 41.15 -9.20
C LYS A 234 -42.94 42.05 -10.24
N LYS A 235 -42.68 41.82 -11.53
CA LYS A 235 -43.30 42.58 -12.62
C LYS A 235 -44.82 42.45 -12.62
N LEU A 236 -45.35 41.23 -12.49
CA LEU A 236 -46.79 41.00 -12.47
C LEU A 236 -47.46 41.66 -11.24
N ASN A 237 -46.79 41.64 -10.09
CA ASN A 237 -47.25 42.33 -8.89
C ASN A 237 -47.26 43.85 -9.08
N GLU A 238 -46.21 44.43 -9.68
CA GLU A 238 -46.17 45.86 -10.02
C GLU A 238 -47.33 46.23 -10.95
N GLU A 239 -47.56 45.48 -12.03
CA GLU A 239 -48.71 45.66 -12.92
C GLU A 239 -50.06 45.56 -12.18
N TYR A 240 -50.15 44.65 -11.22
CA TYR A 240 -51.35 44.50 -10.41
C TYR A 240 -51.56 45.70 -9.48
N THR A 241 -50.49 46.22 -8.85
CA THR A 241 -50.58 47.43 -8.03
C THR A 241 -51.00 48.65 -8.84
N ILE A 242 -50.50 48.81 -10.07
CA ILE A 242 -50.89 49.89 -10.98
C ILE A 242 -52.37 49.77 -11.36
N ARG A 243 -52.85 48.56 -11.71
CA ARG A 243 -54.26 48.32 -12.02
C ARG A 243 -55.17 48.62 -10.85
N LEU A 244 -54.80 48.21 -9.63
CA LEU A 244 -55.54 48.55 -8.42
C LEU A 244 -55.58 50.05 -8.16
N GLN A 245 -54.45 50.74 -8.29
CA GLN A 245 -54.38 52.19 -8.11
C GLN A 245 -55.27 52.92 -9.12
N HIS A 246 -55.29 52.47 -10.38
CA HIS A 246 -56.18 53.01 -11.39
C HIS A 246 -57.66 52.80 -11.04
N CYS A 247 -58.05 51.58 -10.65
CA CYS A 247 -59.42 51.29 -10.21
C CYS A 247 -59.84 52.16 -9.02
N ALA A 248 -58.95 52.36 -8.04
CA ALA A 248 -59.22 53.23 -6.89
C ALA A 248 -59.45 54.69 -7.32
N ARG A 249 -58.63 55.23 -8.24
CA ARG A 249 -58.79 56.59 -8.79
C ARG A 249 -60.10 56.78 -9.55
N VAL A 250 -60.44 55.82 -10.41
CA VAL A 250 -61.71 55.85 -11.15
C VAL A 250 -62.90 55.85 -10.19
N VAL A 251 -62.86 55.04 -9.12
CA VAL A 251 -63.93 55.01 -8.12
C VAL A 251 -64.05 56.34 -7.34
N THR A 252 -62.94 57.00 -7.02
CA THR A 252 -62.98 58.34 -6.38
C THR A 252 -63.55 59.39 -7.33
N GLU A 253 -63.15 59.39 -8.60
CA GLU A 253 -63.66 60.32 -9.62
C GLU A 253 -65.17 60.14 -9.89
N HIS A 254 -65.67 58.89 -9.81
CA HIS A 254 -67.10 58.59 -9.93
C HIS A 254 -67.90 58.88 -8.66
N ALA A 255 -67.26 58.92 -7.48
CA ALA A 255 -67.91 59.33 -6.23
C ALA A 255 -68.11 60.85 -6.17
N ASP A 256 -67.22 61.62 -6.80
CA ASP A 256 -67.33 63.07 -6.96
C ASP A 256 -68.39 63.48 -8.02
N GLY A 257 -68.68 62.59 -8.97
CA GLY A 257 -69.77 62.71 -9.94
C GLY A 257 -71.09 62.17 -9.40
N GLY A 258 -71.98 63.05 -8.92
CA GLY A 258 -73.23 62.67 -8.28
C GLY A 258 -74.09 61.63 -9.03
N GLY A 259 -74.25 60.46 -8.42
CA GLY A 259 -75.45 59.62 -8.49
C GLY A 259 -75.60 58.65 -9.66
N GLN A 260 -74.94 57.48 -9.63
CA GLN A 260 -75.42 56.27 -10.33
C GLN A 260 -75.19 54.98 -9.52
N THR A 261 -76.26 54.49 -8.88
CA THR A 261 -76.31 53.25 -8.08
C THR A 261 -76.11 51.93 -8.83
N PRO A 262 -76.53 51.73 -10.11
CA PRO A 262 -76.34 50.44 -10.81
C PRO A 262 -74.92 50.23 -11.36
N ALA A 263 -74.17 51.29 -11.69
CA ALA A 263 -72.76 51.16 -12.07
C ALA A 263 -71.88 50.80 -10.85
N ALA A 264 -72.22 51.34 -9.68
CA ALA A 264 -71.54 51.04 -8.43
C ALA A 264 -71.73 49.57 -7.97
N THR A 265 -72.89 48.94 -8.24
CA THR A 265 -73.11 47.53 -7.87
C THR A 265 -72.40 46.55 -8.79
N VAL A 266 -72.27 46.87 -10.09
CA VAL A 266 -71.48 46.06 -11.03
C VAL A 266 -69.99 46.12 -10.66
N LEU A 267 -69.48 47.30 -10.32
CA LEU A 267 -68.10 47.48 -9.90
C LEU A 267 -67.80 46.80 -8.54
N ARG A 268 -68.71 46.89 -7.57
CA ARG A 268 -68.57 46.16 -6.29
C ARG A 268 -68.47 44.65 -6.50
N ARG A 269 -69.34 44.08 -7.33
CA ARG A 269 -69.31 42.64 -7.65
C ARG A 269 -68.02 42.23 -8.33
N PHE A 270 -67.51 43.04 -9.28
CA PHE A 270 -66.22 42.78 -9.91
C PHE A 270 -65.05 42.84 -8.90
N LEU A 271 -65.07 43.80 -7.97
CA LEU A 271 -64.07 43.89 -6.90
C LEU A 271 -64.17 42.70 -5.93
N GLU A 272 -65.37 42.27 -5.58
CA GLU A 272 -65.59 41.08 -4.74
C GLU A 272 -65.05 39.81 -5.41
N THR A 273 -65.39 39.58 -6.67
CA THR A 273 -64.89 38.40 -7.42
C THR A 273 -63.38 38.44 -7.59
N THR A 274 -62.80 39.61 -7.90
CA THR A 274 -61.34 39.71 -8.06
C THR A 274 -60.60 39.51 -6.73
N LEU A 275 -61.14 40.02 -5.61
CA LEU A 275 -60.57 39.76 -4.29
C LEU A 275 -60.66 38.28 -3.89
N GLU A 276 -61.73 37.58 -4.26
CA GLU A 276 -61.88 36.15 -4.04
C GLU A 276 -60.90 35.33 -4.89
N ASP A 277 -60.75 35.67 -6.18
CA ASP A 277 -59.77 35.05 -7.07
C ASP A 277 -58.34 35.22 -6.55
N ILE A 278 -58.02 36.40 -6.01
CA ILE A 278 -56.70 36.68 -5.42
C ILE A 278 -56.49 35.87 -4.15
N ARG A 279 -57.49 35.82 -3.24
CA ARG A 279 -57.41 35.00 -2.04
C ARG A 279 -57.20 33.53 -2.40
N ALA A 280 -57.91 33.02 -3.40
CA ALA A 280 -57.74 31.65 -3.89
C ALA A 280 -56.34 31.41 -4.50
N ALA A 281 -55.83 32.37 -5.28
CA ALA A 281 -54.47 32.32 -5.82
C ALA A 281 -53.41 32.29 -4.71
N TYR A 282 -53.53 33.14 -3.68
CA TYR A 282 -52.64 33.10 -2.51
C TYR A 282 -52.73 31.78 -1.75
N HIS A 283 -53.94 31.27 -1.49
CA HIS A 283 -54.12 29.98 -0.80
C HIS A 283 -53.51 28.82 -1.59
N SER A 284 -53.69 28.78 -2.91
CA SER A 284 -53.09 27.73 -3.75
C SER A 284 -51.56 27.81 -3.76
N ARG A 285 -50.98 29.02 -3.78
CA ARG A 285 -49.54 29.24 -3.71
C ARG A 285 -48.96 28.82 -2.35
N GLU A 286 -49.60 29.21 -1.25
CA GLU A 286 -49.19 28.77 0.10
C GLU A 286 -49.22 27.25 0.22
N GLN A 287 -50.24 26.60 -0.35
CA GLN A 287 -50.34 25.15 -0.37
C GLN A 287 -49.22 24.51 -1.17
N GLN A 288 -48.85 25.07 -2.33
CA GLN A 288 -47.71 24.60 -3.13
C GLN A 288 -46.38 24.75 -2.38
N LEU A 289 -46.14 25.90 -1.72
CA LEU A 289 -44.95 26.13 -0.91
C LEU A 289 -44.89 25.16 0.28
N ALA A 290 -46.01 24.91 0.95
CA ALA A 290 -46.10 23.94 2.04
C ALA A 290 -45.83 22.50 1.55
N GLN A 291 -46.34 22.13 0.37
CA GLN A 291 -46.06 20.83 -0.25
C GLN A 291 -44.59 20.68 -0.63
N ALA A 292 -43.98 21.71 -1.25
CA ALA A 292 -42.56 21.73 -1.58
C ALA A 292 -41.69 21.62 -0.32
N ALA A 293 -41.99 22.38 0.74
CA ALA A 293 -41.29 22.31 2.01
C ALA A 293 -41.37 20.91 2.65
N ARG A 294 -42.55 20.26 2.60
CA ARG A 294 -42.72 18.86 3.05
C ARG A 294 -41.88 17.90 2.21
N ALA A 295 -41.85 18.08 0.89
CA ALA A 295 -41.05 17.26 -0.01
C ALA A 295 -39.54 17.41 0.26
N TYR A 296 -39.04 18.62 0.50
CA TYR A 296 -37.65 18.87 0.86
C TYR A 296 -37.28 18.24 2.20
N ARG A 297 -38.13 18.40 3.23
CA ARG A 297 -37.92 17.74 4.53
C ARG A 297 -37.84 16.23 4.40
N LYS A 298 -38.71 15.63 3.58
CA LYS A 298 -38.67 14.18 3.32
C LYS A 298 -37.37 13.78 2.62
N ARG A 299 -36.95 14.51 1.57
CA ARG A 299 -35.68 14.25 0.86
C ARG A 299 -34.47 14.38 1.79
N LEU A 300 -34.47 15.36 2.68
CA LEU A 300 -33.42 15.55 3.68
C LEU A 300 -33.36 14.35 4.64
N ALA A 301 -34.50 13.93 5.18
CA ALA A 301 -34.57 12.75 6.04
C ALA A 301 -34.12 11.46 5.32
N ASP A 302 -34.52 11.27 4.05
CA ASP A 302 -34.08 10.14 3.23
C ASP A 302 -32.56 10.16 3.00
N LEU A 303 -31.97 11.35 2.79
CA LEU A 303 -30.52 11.52 2.62
C LEU A 303 -29.77 11.25 3.91
N SER A 304 -30.24 11.77 5.04
CA SER A 304 -29.67 11.48 6.36
C SER A 304 -29.70 9.97 6.66
N ARG A 305 -30.83 9.30 6.41
CA ARG A 305 -30.92 7.83 6.58
C ARG A 305 -29.91 7.09 5.71
N ARG A 306 -29.78 7.45 4.43
CA ARG A 306 -28.79 6.83 3.53
C ARG A 306 -27.35 7.07 4.01
N HIS A 307 -27.06 8.25 4.54
CA HIS A 307 -25.76 8.56 5.12
C HIS A 307 -25.47 7.68 6.34
N GLU A 308 -26.43 7.52 7.24
CA GLU A 308 -26.31 6.60 8.40
C GLU A 308 -26.12 5.14 7.96
N GLU A 309 -26.86 4.68 6.95
CA GLU A 309 -26.70 3.34 6.37
C GLU A 309 -25.30 3.14 5.78
N LEU A 310 -24.77 4.13 5.06
CA LEU A 310 -23.40 4.10 4.51
C LEU A 310 -22.34 4.09 5.62
N LEU A 311 -22.51 4.91 6.66
CA LEU A 311 -21.61 4.91 7.81
C LEU A 311 -21.63 3.56 8.54
N ALA A 312 -22.81 2.96 8.72
CA ALA A 312 -22.93 1.64 9.32
C ALA A 312 -22.25 0.55 8.47
N ALA A 313 -22.42 0.59 7.15
CA ALA A 313 -21.74 -0.33 6.24
C ALA A 313 -20.22 -0.16 6.27
N HIS A 314 -19.72 1.08 6.28
CA HIS A 314 -18.29 1.37 6.36
C HIS A 314 -17.69 0.89 7.69
N ARG A 315 -18.32 1.22 8.83
CA ARG A 315 -17.90 0.71 10.15
C ARG A 315 -17.90 -0.82 10.20
N GLY A 316 -18.88 -1.48 9.59
CA GLY A 316 -18.94 -2.94 9.51
C GLY A 316 -17.79 -3.54 8.71
N LEU A 317 -17.45 -2.95 7.55
CA LEU A 317 -16.33 -3.39 6.72
C LEU A 317 -14.98 -3.16 7.41
N GLU A 318 -14.78 -2.01 8.05
CA GLU A 318 -13.57 -1.71 8.81
C GLU A 318 -13.40 -2.63 10.01
N ALA A 319 -14.47 -2.87 10.78
CA ALA A 319 -14.44 -3.79 11.92
C ALA A 319 -14.12 -5.23 11.49
N ALA A 320 -14.70 -5.71 10.39
CA ALA A 320 -14.41 -7.04 9.85
C ALA A 320 -12.97 -7.14 9.35
N SER A 321 -12.48 -6.12 8.63
CA SER A 321 -11.09 -6.05 8.16
C SER A 321 -10.11 -6.02 9.33
N TRP A 322 -10.36 -5.19 10.34
CA TRP A 322 -9.52 -5.08 11.53
C TRP A 322 -9.53 -6.37 12.36
N ALA A 323 -10.69 -7.01 12.52
CA ALA A 323 -10.78 -8.32 13.18
C ALA A 323 -9.94 -9.38 12.43
N GLN A 324 -9.98 -9.38 11.10
CA GLN A 324 -9.18 -10.30 10.28
C GLN A 324 -7.67 -10.05 10.43
N ILE A 325 -7.23 -8.80 10.46
CA ILE A 325 -5.82 -8.45 10.66
C ILE A 325 -5.35 -8.90 12.05
N ASN A 326 -6.13 -8.63 13.10
CA ASN A 326 -5.80 -9.06 14.46
C ASN A 326 -5.74 -10.59 14.57
N GLN A 327 -6.67 -11.30 13.92
CA GLN A 327 -6.64 -12.76 13.89
C GLN A 327 -5.36 -13.29 13.25
N LYS A 328 -4.99 -12.77 12.07
CA LYS A 328 -3.75 -13.14 11.39
C LYS A 328 -2.51 -12.85 12.24
N LEU A 329 -2.48 -11.71 12.93
CA LEU A 329 -1.37 -11.35 13.82
C LEU A 329 -1.27 -12.30 15.02
N GLN A 330 -2.41 -12.67 15.62
CA GLN A 330 -2.45 -13.65 16.71
C GLN A 330 -1.99 -15.03 16.24
N ASP A 331 -2.45 -15.49 15.07
CA ASP A 331 -2.06 -16.77 14.50
C ASP A 331 -0.57 -16.82 14.17
N PHE A 332 -0.03 -15.74 13.59
CA PHE A 332 1.40 -15.59 13.35
C PHE A 332 2.20 -15.64 14.66
N SER A 333 1.81 -14.84 15.66
CA SER A 333 2.51 -14.78 16.95
C SER A 333 2.51 -16.13 17.66
N ARG A 334 1.36 -16.84 17.66
CA ARG A 334 1.24 -18.19 18.23
C ARG A 334 2.06 -19.22 17.45
N GLY A 335 2.07 -19.13 16.12
CA GLY A 335 2.87 -20.00 15.25
C GLY A 335 4.36 -19.87 15.54
N THR A 336 4.88 -18.63 15.51
CA THR A 336 6.30 -18.34 15.79
C THR A 336 6.68 -18.76 17.21
N GLN A 337 5.82 -18.51 18.21
CA GLN A 337 6.11 -18.95 19.57
C GLN A 337 6.21 -20.48 19.69
N ALA A 338 5.29 -21.21 19.06
CA ALA A 338 5.33 -22.67 19.07
C ALA A 338 6.57 -23.24 18.37
N GLU A 339 7.06 -22.59 17.30
CA GLU A 339 8.31 -22.97 16.63
C GLU A 339 9.52 -22.77 17.56
N LEU A 340 9.63 -21.60 18.19
CA LEU A 340 10.71 -21.31 19.14
C LEU A 340 10.69 -22.23 20.37
N GLU A 341 9.51 -22.57 20.88
CA GLU A 341 9.38 -23.53 21.99
C GLU A 341 9.86 -24.94 21.59
N ARG A 342 9.58 -25.37 20.34
CA ARG A 342 10.09 -26.64 19.81
C ARG A 342 11.60 -26.62 19.65
N GLU A 343 12.16 -25.55 19.07
CA GLU A 343 13.61 -25.41 18.91
C GLU A 343 14.31 -25.39 20.26
N ARG A 344 13.78 -24.65 21.24
CA ARG A 344 14.30 -24.64 22.61
C ARG A 344 14.27 -26.04 23.22
N ALA A 345 13.17 -26.78 23.08
CA ALA A 345 13.07 -28.13 23.59
C ALA A 345 14.09 -29.08 22.93
N GLN A 346 14.29 -28.97 21.60
CA GLN A 346 15.29 -29.75 20.89
C GLN A 346 16.72 -29.42 21.34
N LEU A 347 17.03 -28.13 21.53
CA LEU A 347 18.32 -27.69 22.02
C LEU A 347 18.58 -28.19 23.44
N LEU A 348 17.57 -28.17 24.32
CA LEU A 348 17.68 -28.74 25.67
C LEU A 348 18.00 -30.23 25.62
N VAL A 349 17.30 -31.02 24.79
CA VAL A 349 17.58 -32.46 24.64
C VAL A 349 19.01 -32.71 24.12
N ARG A 350 19.47 -31.91 23.14
CA ARG A 350 20.84 -32.03 22.64
C ARG A 350 21.88 -31.66 23.70
N ALA A 351 21.61 -30.64 24.50
CA ALA A 351 22.48 -30.23 25.59
C ALA A 351 22.58 -31.33 26.66
N THR A 352 21.45 -31.92 27.09
CA THR A 352 21.46 -33.01 28.06
C THR A 352 22.21 -34.24 27.55
N MET A 353 22.03 -34.60 26.28
CA MET A 353 22.80 -35.70 25.68
C MET A 353 24.30 -35.41 25.65
N ALA A 354 24.71 -34.17 25.37
CA ALA A 354 26.12 -33.79 25.39
C ALA A 354 26.69 -33.81 26.82
N GLU A 355 25.93 -33.40 27.83
CA GLU A 355 26.31 -33.50 29.25
C GLU A 355 26.49 -34.96 29.70
N GLU A 356 25.60 -35.86 29.26
CA GLU A 356 25.74 -37.31 29.49
C GLU A 356 27.02 -37.85 28.82
N GLN A 357 27.27 -37.52 27.56
CA GLN A 357 28.50 -37.93 26.85
C GLN A 357 29.77 -37.43 27.55
N LEU A 358 29.77 -36.20 28.05
CA LEU A 358 30.90 -35.65 28.82
C LEU A 358 31.08 -36.41 30.13
N SER A 359 30.00 -36.79 30.79
CA SER A 359 30.04 -37.59 32.03
C SER A 359 30.61 -38.99 31.77
N GLU A 360 30.21 -39.66 30.69
CA GLU A 360 30.76 -40.95 30.27
C GLU A 360 32.27 -40.86 29.97
N LEU A 361 32.70 -39.81 29.25
CA LEU A 361 34.12 -39.57 28.95
C LEU A 361 34.92 -39.28 30.22
N GLN A 362 34.38 -38.48 31.13
CA GLN A 362 35.00 -38.19 32.42
C GLN A 362 35.16 -39.47 33.24
N GLU A 363 34.12 -40.31 33.31
CA GLU A 363 34.20 -41.58 34.00
C GLU A 363 35.24 -42.52 33.38
N TYR A 364 35.33 -42.57 32.05
CA TYR A 364 36.37 -43.31 31.35
C TYR A 364 37.78 -42.82 31.73
N VAL A 365 37.99 -41.50 31.71
CA VAL A 365 39.26 -40.88 32.10
C VAL A 365 39.62 -41.24 33.54
N ASP A 366 38.67 -41.16 34.47
CA ASP A 366 38.88 -41.47 35.89
C ASP A 366 39.20 -42.95 36.12
N GLN A 367 38.45 -43.86 35.48
CA GLN A 367 38.69 -45.30 35.54
C GLN A 367 40.07 -45.68 35.00
N HIS A 368 40.50 -45.05 33.90
CA HIS A 368 41.73 -45.42 33.20
C HIS A 368 42.98 -44.70 33.73
N LEU A 369 42.89 -43.46 34.22
CA LEU A 369 44.01 -42.74 34.82
C LEU A 369 44.62 -43.50 36.01
N GLY A 370 43.77 -44.01 36.90
CA GLY A 370 44.21 -44.82 38.04
C GLY A 370 44.94 -46.09 37.59
N ARG A 371 44.38 -46.81 36.61
CA ARG A 371 44.97 -48.02 36.03
C ARG A 371 46.31 -47.74 35.34
N TYR A 372 46.39 -46.69 34.52
CA TYR A 372 47.63 -46.30 33.86
C TYR A 372 48.71 -45.89 34.86
N LYS A 373 48.37 -45.14 35.91
CA LYS A 373 49.33 -44.79 36.98
C LYS A 373 49.88 -46.06 37.65
N GLN A 374 49.02 -47.03 37.97
CA GLN A 374 49.45 -48.30 38.57
C GLN A 374 50.32 -49.13 37.63
N GLU A 375 49.95 -49.22 36.34
CA GLU A 375 50.72 -49.97 35.35
C GLU A 375 52.07 -49.31 35.07
N ILE A 376 52.13 -47.98 34.97
CA ILE A 376 53.40 -47.23 34.88
C ILE A 376 54.28 -47.54 36.09
N LEU A 377 53.73 -47.59 37.31
CA LEU A 377 54.50 -47.96 38.50
C LEU A 377 54.98 -49.42 38.45
N ARG A 378 54.15 -50.35 37.97
CA ARG A 378 54.51 -51.76 37.79
C ARG A 378 55.63 -51.93 36.76
N LEU A 379 55.49 -51.31 35.59
CA LEU A 379 56.50 -51.31 34.52
C LEU A 379 57.82 -50.69 35.01
N ARG A 380 57.76 -49.59 35.77
CA ARG A 380 58.94 -48.95 36.35
C ARG A 380 59.64 -49.85 37.37
N LYS A 381 58.89 -50.64 38.16
CA LYS A 381 59.45 -51.66 39.06
C LYS A 381 60.12 -52.80 38.29
N LEU A 382 59.50 -53.31 37.22
CA LEU A 382 60.10 -54.35 36.36
C LEU A 382 61.41 -53.88 35.70
N VAL A 383 61.42 -52.64 35.20
CA VAL A 383 62.62 -52.05 34.59
C VAL A 383 63.70 -51.75 35.64
N GLY A 384 63.32 -51.30 36.84
CA GLY A 384 64.24 -51.09 37.96
C GLY A 384 64.77 -52.37 38.62
N SER A 385 64.20 -53.54 38.32
CA SER A 385 64.67 -54.85 38.83
C SER A 385 65.44 -55.67 37.78
N GLY A 386 65.59 -55.16 36.56
CA GLY A 386 66.59 -55.63 35.62
C GLY A 386 67.96 -55.05 35.95
N ASN A 387 68.78 -55.78 36.71
CA ASN A 387 70.20 -55.46 36.90
C ASN A 387 70.91 -55.33 35.53
N PRO A 388 71.48 -54.15 35.16
CA PRO A 388 72.35 -54.04 33.99
C PRO A 388 73.78 -54.55 34.25
N TRP A 389 74.04 -55.16 35.40
CA TRP A 389 75.37 -55.54 35.86
C TRP A 389 75.37 -56.99 36.35
N LYS A 390 75.38 -57.96 35.42
CA LYS A 390 76.05 -59.26 35.58
C LYS A 390 75.89 -60.14 34.32
N VAL A 391 76.70 -59.84 33.31
CA VAL A 391 77.35 -60.82 32.42
C VAL A 391 78.75 -60.24 32.21
N GLY A 392 79.79 -60.77 32.84
CA GLY A 392 80.40 -62.02 32.41
C GLY A 392 81.62 -61.69 31.56
N THR A 393 82.70 -61.33 32.24
CA THR A 393 84.02 -60.99 31.73
C THR A 393 84.56 -62.04 30.74
N THR A 394 84.93 -61.64 29.52
CA THR A 394 85.93 -62.32 28.67
C THR A 394 86.81 -61.29 27.95
N PRO A 395 88.11 -61.58 27.70
CA PRO A 395 89.18 -60.58 27.59
C PRO A 395 89.45 -60.11 26.13
N PRO A 396 90.29 -59.07 25.92
CA PRO A 396 90.29 -58.30 24.68
C PRO A 396 91.13 -58.96 23.58
N VAL A 397 90.51 -59.21 22.42
CA VAL A 397 91.23 -59.62 21.20
C VAL A 397 91.56 -58.37 20.38
N LYS A 398 92.86 -58.09 20.26
CA LYS A 398 93.43 -57.05 19.40
C LYS A 398 93.23 -57.36 17.90
N PRO A 399 93.20 -56.33 17.03
CA PRO A 399 92.75 -56.45 15.64
C PRO A 399 93.78 -57.14 14.74
N GLN A 400 93.37 -58.18 14.02
CA GLN A 400 94.15 -58.76 12.92
C GLN A 400 93.89 -57.98 11.63
N ARG A 401 94.96 -57.34 11.14
CA ARG A 401 95.05 -56.82 9.77
C ARG A 401 95.14 -57.99 8.78
N PRO A 402 94.48 -57.94 7.61
CA PRO A 402 94.89 -58.75 6.48
C PRO A 402 96.02 -58.02 5.74
N ARG A 403 97.21 -58.64 5.71
CA ARG A 403 98.27 -58.27 4.78
C ARG A 403 97.97 -58.85 3.41
N THR A 404 98.14 -57.99 2.42
CA THR A 404 98.42 -58.25 1.02
C THR A 404 99.23 -59.53 0.77
N ARG A 405 98.79 -60.34 -0.20
CA ARG A 405 99.71 -61.15 -1.00
C ARG A 405 99.23 -61.19 -2.44
N SER A 406 100.13 -60.70 -3.28
CA SER A 406 100.01 -60.36 -4.69
C SER A 406 99.79 -61.56 -5.60
N ARG A 407 99.24 -61.27 -6.78
CA ARG A 407 99.91 -61.66 -8.02
C ARG A 407 99.89 -60.49 -8.99
#